data_AF-A0A2J8PJL4-F1
#
_entry.id   AF-A0A2J8PJL4-F1
#
_cell.length_a   1.000
_cell.length_b   1.000
_cell.length_c   1.000
_cell.angle_alpha   90.00
_cell.angle_beta   90.00
_cell.angle_gamma   90.00
#
_symmetry.space_group_name_H-M   'P 1'
#
loop_
_entity.id
_entity.type
_entity.pdbx_description
1 polymer ?
#
loop_
_entity_poly.entity_id
_entity_poly.type
_entity_poly.pdbx_seq_one_letter_code
_entity_poly.pdbx_strand_id
1 'polypeptide(L)' 'YAFSYYYDRAVDTDMIDYEKGGILKVEDFERKAREVCDNLENFTSGSPFLCMDLSYITALLKDGFGFADSTVLQAAVLR' A
#
# COMPACT_ATOMS: atom_id res chain seq x y z
N TYR A 1 -2.20 7.13 -10.89
CA TYR A 1 -3.14 6.01 -10.72
C TYR A 1 -2.40 4.83 -10.13
N ALA A 2 -2.99 4.15 -9.17
CA ALA A 2 -2.52 2.91 -8.59
C ALA A 2 -3.59 1.83 -8.83
N PHE A 3 -3.20 0.71 -9.41
CA PHE A 3 -4.10 -0.38 -9.79
C PHE A 3 -3.37 -1.72 -9.66
N SER A 4 -4.09 -2.83 -9.79
CA SER A 4 -3.54 -4.17 -9.64
C SER A 4 -2.81 -4.31 -8.30
N TYR A 5 -1.54 -4.69 -8.28
CA TYR A 5 -0.84 -5.03 -7.05
C TYR A 5 -0.82 -3.93 -5.97
N TYR A 6 -0.70 -2.65 -6.36
CA TYR A 6 -0.80 -1.53 -5.41
C TYR A 6 -2.20 -1.43 -4.78
N TYR A 7 -3.23 -1.74 -5.56
CA TYR A 7 -4.62 -1.72 -5.13
C TYR A 7 -4.90 -2.86 -4.15
N ASP A 8 -4.50 -4.08 -4.51
CA ASP A 8 -4.73 -5.26 -3.67
C ASP A 8 -4.07 -5.11 -2.30
N ARG A 9 -2.81 -4.62 -2.24
CA ARG A 9 -2.14 -4.37 -0.95
C ARG A 9 -2.79 -3.26 -0.14
N ALA A 10 -3.38 -2.26 -0.80
CA ALA A 10 -4.14 -1.22 -0.10
C ALA A 10 -5.48 -1.74 0.45
N VAL A 11 -6.13 -2.67 -0.24
CA VAL A 11 -7.34 -3.35 0.27
C VAL A 11 -6.99 -4.26 1.44
N ASP A 12 -5.96 -5.10 1.31
CA ASP A 12 -5.56 -6.08 2.34
C ASP A 12 -5.17 -5.42 3.68
N THR A 13 -4.91 -4.12 3.66
CA THR A 13 -4.51 -3.31 4.81
C THR A 13 -5.57 -2.29 5.22
N ASP A 14 -6.79 -2.43 4.67
CA ASP A 14 -7.95 -1.56 4.90
C ASP A 14 -7.67 -0.07 4.66
N MET A 15 -6.69 0.27 3.80
CA MET A 15 -6.41 1.65 3.43
C MET A 15 -7.45 2.19 2.44
N ILE A 16 -8.11 1.31 1.69
CA ILE A 16 -9.17 1.65 0.73
C ILE A 16 -10.29 0.60 0.75
N ASP A 17 -11.46 0.98 0.24
CA ASP A 17 -12.60 0.07 0.09
C ASP A 17 -12.42 -0.82 -1.15
N TYR A 18 -12.72 -2.12 -1.03
CA TYR A 18 -12.53 -3.10 -2.10
C TYR A 18 -13.39 -2.85 -3.35
N GLU A 19 -14.61 -2.31 -3.21
CA GLU A 19 -15.52 -2.11 -4.33
C GLU A 19 -15.37 -0.72 -4.95
N LYS A 20 -15.06 0.29 -4.13
CA LYS A 20 -15.01 1.70 -4.54
C LYS A 20 -13.59 2.19 -4.83
N GLY A 21 -12.58 1.47 -4.37
CA GLY A 21 -11.21 1.95 -4.32
C GLY A 21 -11.06 3.13 -3.36
N GLY A 22 -10.14 4.04 -3.67
CA GLY A 22 -9.89 5.18 -2.81
C GLY A 22 -8.79 6.11 -3.30
N ILE A 23 -8.54 7.14 -2.50
CA ILE A 23 -7.45 8.09 -2.72
C ILE A 23 -6.44 7.87 -1.61
N LEU A 24 -5.18 7.65 -2.00
CA LEU A 24 -4.06 7.47 -1.10
C LEU A 24 -3.00 8.51 -1.38
N LYS A 25 -2.15 8.77 -0.40
CA LYS A 25 -0.86 9.41 -0.63
C LYS A 25 0.27 8.38 -0.57
N VAL A 26 1.42 8.73 -1.13
CA VAL A 26 2.61 7.89 -1.02
C VAL A 26 3.01 7.65 0.44
N GLU A 27 2.85 8.65 1.31
CA GLU A 27 3.10 8.52 2.75
C GLU A 27 2.21 7.47 3.45
N ASP A 28 1.03 7.16 2.91
CA ASP A 28 0.14 6.16 3.50
C ASP A 28 0.72 4.75 3.39
N PHE A 29 1.34 4.41 2.25
CA PHE A 29 2.03 3.13 2.08
C PHE A 29 3.20 2.99 3.05
N GLU A 30 3.98 4.06 3.25
CA GLU A 30 5.12 4.04 4.17
C GLU A 30 4.67 3.88 5.63
N ARG A 31 3.64 4.62 6.03
CA ARG A 31 3.05 4.52 7.37
C ARG A 31 2.52 3.11 7.61
N LYS A 32 1.78 2.56 6.65
CA LYS A 32 1.22 1.21 6.77
C LYS A 32 2.30 0.13 6.76
N ALA A 33 3.37 0.30 5.97
CA ALA A 33 4.52 -0.60 6.00
C ALA A 33 5.11 -0.68 7.41
N ARG A 34 5.37 0.46 8.06
CA ARG A 34 5.84 0.49 9.46
C ARG A 34 4.88 -0.22 10.41
N GLU A 35 3.59 0.12 10.36
CA GLU A 35 2.57 -0.52 11.21
C GLU A 35 2.56 -2.05 11.10
N VAL A 36 2.67 -2.58 9.87
CA VAL A 36 2.70 -4.02 9.61
C VAL A 36 4.02 -4.66 10.04
N CYS A 37 5.15 -4.02 9.72
CA CYS A 37 6.47 -4.52 10.09
C CYS A 37 6.71 -4.54 11.60
N ASP A 38 6.10 -3.62 12.36
CA ASP A 38 6.20 -3.57 13.82
C ASP A 38 5.28 -4.59 14.52
N ASN A 39 4.29 -5.15 13.80
CA ASN A 39 3.27 -6.04 14.35
C ASN A 39 3.12 -7.34 13.55
N LEU A 40 4.24 -7.94 13.10
CA LEU A 40 4.23 -9.09 12.19
C LEU A 40 3.33 -10.23 12.65
N GLU A 41 3.29 -10.53 13.95
CA GLU A 41 2.47 -11.60 14.54
C GLU A 41 0.99 -11.50 14.15
N ASN A 42 0.45 -10.28 14.06
CA ASN A 42 -0.95 -10.02 13.72
C ASN A 42 -1.26 -10.24 12.23
N PHE A 43 -0.25 -10.22 11.36
CA PHE A 43 -0.41 -10.29 9.90
C PHE A 43 0.07 -11.61 9.28
N THR A 44 0.60 -12.54 10.10
CA THR A 44 1.20 -13.81 9.65
C THR A 44 0.23 -14.80 9.00
N SER A 45 -1.06 -14.76 9.32
CA SER A 45 -2.02 -15.82 8.95
C SER A 45 -2.62 -15.68 7.55
N GLY A 46 -2.54 -14.50 6.93
CA GLY A 46 -3.13 -14.25 5.60
C GLY A 46 -2.18 -13.63 4.56
N SER A 47 -1.13 -12.93 4.99
CA SER A 47 -0.14 -12.32 4.09
C SER A 47 1.23 -12.24 4.77
N PRO A 48 2.00 -13.35 4.79
CA PRO A 48 3.28 -13.42 5.50
C PRO A 48 4.34 -12.45 4.96
N PHE A 49 4.13 -11.90 3.76
CA PHE A 49 5.05 -10.97 3.10
C PHE A 49 4.53 -9.52 3.10
N LEU A 50 3.44 -9.20 3.79
CA LEU A 50 2.79 -7.88 3.69
C LEU A 50 3.72 -6.71 4.06
N CYS A 51 4.55 -6.87 5.09
CA CYS A 51 5.58 -5.89 5.45
C CYS A 51 6.56 -5.66 4.29
N MET A 52 7.04 -6.74 3.66
CA MET A 52 7.95 -6.65 2.52
C MET A 52 7.27 -5.99 1.32
N ASP A 53 6.03 -6.38 1.02
CA ASP A 53 5.27 -5.89 -0.13
C ASP A 53 5.01 -4.38 -0.02
N LEU A 54 4.58 -3.90 1.15
CA LEU A 54 4.38 -2.47 1.40
C LEU A 54 5.70 -1.69 1.41
N SER A 55 6.77 -2.27 1.95
CA SER A 55 8.10 -1.68 1.91
C SER A 55 8.61 -1.54 0.48
N TYR A 56 8.42 -2.57 -0.34
CA TYR A 56 8.77 -2.56 -1.75
C TYR A 56 7.96 -1.53 -2.53
N ILE A 57 6.64 -1.46 -2.32
CA ILE A 57 5.78 -0.44 -2.92
C ILE A 57 6.27 0.96 -2.53
N THR A 58 6.57 1.18 -1.25
CA THR A 58 7.06 2.48 -0.75
C THR A 58 8.37 2.87 -1.43
N ALA A 59 9.37 1.97 -1.45
CA ALA A 59 10.66 2.22 -2.10
C ALA A 59 10.50 2.45 -3.61
N LEU A 60 9.64 1.69 -4.29
CA LEU A 60 9.39 1.88 -5.71
C LEU A 60 8.74 3.24 -6.02
N LEU A 61 7.75 3.66 -5.23
CA LEU A 61 7.08 4.95 -5.41
C LEU A 61 8.01 6.13 -5.11
N LYS A 62 8.76 6.06 -4.01
CA LYS A 62 9.64 7.15 -3.55
C LYS A 62 10.98 7.15 -4.28
N ASP A 63 11.72 6.05 -4.20
CA ASP A 63 13.08 5.96 -4.73
C ASP A 63 13.11 5.57 -6.20
N GLY A 64 12.19 4.72 -6.64
CA GLY A 64 12.11 4.28 -8.03
C GLY A 64 11.50 5.33 -8.97
N PHE A 65 10.37 5.92 -8.58
CA PHE A 65 9.65 6.90 -9.40
C PHE A 65 9.87 8.36 -8.97
N GLY A 66 10.46 8.61 -7.80
CA GLY A 66 10.74 9.97 -7.32
C GLY A 66 9.51 10.71 -6.80
N PHE A 67 8.43 10.01 -6.41
CA PHE A 67 7.25 10.68 -5.88
C PHE A 67 7.49 11.23 -4.48
N ALA A 68 7.03 12.46 -4.24
CA ALA A 68 6.98 13.05 -2.92
C ALA A 68 5.90 12.35 -2.07
N ASP A 69 6.07 12.39 -0.75
CA ASP A 69 5.14 11.84 0.23
C ASP A 69 3.70 12.33 0.06
N SER A 70 3.54 13.60 -0.30
CA SER A 70 2.24 14.23 -0.55
C SER A 70 1.60 13.88 -1.89
N THR A 71 2.28 13.10 -2.74
CA THR A 71 1.76 12.72 -4.07
C THR A 71 0.51 11.88 -3.90
N VAL A 72 -0.57 12.33 -4.54
CA VAL A 72 -1.87 11.69 -4.47
C VAL A 72 -1.99 10.63 -5.56
N LEU A 73 -2.41 9.43 -5.17
CA LEU A 73 -2.65 8.27 -6.01
C LEU A 73 -4.12 7.88 -5.93
N GLN A 74 -4.81 7.91 -7.07
CA GLN A 74 -6.11 7.27 -7.21
C GLN A 74 -5.91 5.76 -7.29
N ALA A 75 -6.31 5.04 -6.24
CA ALA A 75 -6.42 3.58 -6.24
C ALA A 75 -7.75 3.19 -6.89
N ALA A 76 -7.70 2.59 -8.07
CA ALA A 76 -8.87 2.31 -8.88
C ALA A 76 -8.98 0.83 -9.23
N VAL A 77 -10.20 0.30 -9.14
CA VAL A 77 -10.54 -0.99 -9.74
C VAL A 77 -10.55 -0.80 -11.25
N LEU A 78 -9.63 -1.46 -11.95
CA LEU A 78 -9.74 -1.61 -13.41
C LEU A 78 -10.70 -2.77 -13.67
N ARG A 79 -12.00 -2.45 -13.84
CA ARG A 79 -12.98 -3.39 -14.41
C ARG A 79 -13.00 -3.28 -15.92
#